data_AF-A0A0C2XI31-F1
#
_entry.id   AF-A0A0C2XI31-F1
#
_cell.length_a   1.000
_cell.length_b   1.000
_cell.length_c   1.000
_cell.angle_alpha   90.00
_cell.angle_beta   90.00
_cell.angle_gamma   90.00
#
_symmetry.space_group_name_H-M   'P 1'
#
loop_
_entity.id
_entity.type
_entity.pdbx_description
1 polymer ?
#
loop_
_entity_poly.entity_id
_entity_poly.type
_entity_poly.pdbx_seq_one_letter_code
_entity_poly.pdbx_strand_id
1 'polypeptide(L)' 'MSLLRISGTRIVDEQGEEVVLRGAGLGGWMNMENFISGYPGCEHQIRDALAEAIGKEKSEFFFDKVRISYKQSMSVG' A
#
# COMPACT_ATOMS: atom_id res chain seq x y z
N MET A 1 -8.42 -23.20 -12.37
CA MET A 1 -7.55 -22.04 -12.05
C MET A 1 -6.52 -22.00 -13.16
N SER A 2 -6.51 -20.95 -13.98
CA SER A 2 -5.46 -20.80 -15.02
C SER A 2 -4.17 -20.37 -14.34
N LEU A 3 -3.10 -21.13 -14.53
CA LEU A 3 -1.77 -20.81 -14.00
C LEU A 3 -0.96 -20.00 -15.02
N LEU A 4 -0.40 -18.88 -14.57
CA LEU A 4 0.56 -18.10 -15.36
C LEU A 4 1.94 -18.77 -15.30
N ARG A 5 2.65 -18.79 -16.43
CA ARG A 5 4.01 -19.33 -16.54
C ARG A 5 4.90 -18.38 -17.33
N ILE A 6 6.21 -18.50 -17.11
CA ILE A 6 7.22 -17.75 -17.85
C ILE A 6 7.62 -18.54 -19.09
N SER A 7 7.65 -17.89 -20.25
CA SER A 7 8.15 -18.43 -21.52
C SER A 7 9.15 -17.45 -22.12
N GLY A 8 10.44 -17.73 -21.96
CA GLY A 8 11.52 -16.82 -22.31
C GLY A 8 11.42 -15.52 -21.49
N THR A 9 11.12 -14.40 -22.16
CA THR A 9 10.94 -13.08 -21.53
C THR A 9 9.46 -12.69 -21.35
N ARG A 10 8.50 -13.59 -21.64
CA ARG A 10 7.06 -13.32 -21.59
C ARG A 10 6.36 -14.09 -20.48
N ILE A 11 5.25 -13.54 -20.00
CA ILE A 11 4.29 -14.25 -19.16
C ILE A 11 3.19 -14.78 -20.08
N VAL A 12 2.84 -16.06 -19.97
CA VAL A 12 1.80 -16.71 -20.78
C VAL A 12 0.81 -17.49 -19.92
N ASP A 13 -0.40 -17.70 -20.43
CA ASP A 13 -1.42 -18.55 -19.83
C ASP A 13 -1.24 -20.05 -20.18
N GLU A 14 -2.25 -20.87 -19.89
CA GLU A 14 -2.25 -22.32 -20.18
C GLU A 14 -2.37 -22.65 -21.67
N GLN A 15 -2.90 -21.72 -22.47
CA GLN A 15 -3.02 -21.83 -23.92
C GLN A 15 -1.73 -21.37 -24.62
N GLY A 16 -0.84 -20.70 -23.89
CA GLY A 16 0.42 -20.16 -24.41
C GLY A 16 0.28 -18.73 -24.94
N GLU A 17 -0.87 -18.10 -24.70
CA GLU A 17 -1.14 -16.72 -25.08
C GLU A 17 -0.47 -15.76 -24.10
N GLU A 18 0.04 -14.65 -24.63
CA GLU A 18 0.76 -13.66 -23.85
C GLU A 18 -0.16 -12.85 -22.94
N VAL A 19 0.23 -12.73 -21.66
CA VAL A 19 -0.52 -11.99 -20.64
C VAL A 19 0.29 -10.76 -20.20
N VAL A 20 -0.29 -9.58 -20.39
CA VAL A 20 0.28 -8.32 -19.90
C VAL A 20 -0.44 -7.91 -18.61
N LEU A 21 0.28 -7.96 -17.49
CA LEU A 21 -0.25 -7.54 -16.19
C LEU A 21 -0.26 -6.02 -16.08
N ARG A 22 -1.44 -5.45 -15.82
CA ARG A 22 -1.63 -4.01 -15.56
C ARG A 22 -2.27 -3.86 -14.19
N GLY A 23 -1.69 -3.02 -13.35
CA GLY A 23 -2.20 -2.75 -12.01
C GLY A 23 -1.57 -1.50 -11.41
N ALA A 24 -2.18 -1.01 -10.34
CA ALA A 24 -1.65 0.07 -9.52
C ALA A 24 -1.13 -0.50 -8.19
N GLY A 25 -0.03 0.04 -7.70
CA GLY A 25 0.50 -0.31 -6.38
C GLY A 25 -0.27 0.39 -5.27
N LEU A 26 -0.60 -0.34 -4.20
CA LEU A 26 -1.27 0.20 -3.01
C LEU A 26 -0.25 0.78 -1.99
N GLY A 27 0.77 1.46 -2.50
CA GLY A 27 1.86 2.02 -1.70
C GLY A 27 1.37 3.04 -0.68
N GLY A 28 1.98 3.07 0.50
CA GLY A 28 1.61 4.01 1.56
C GLY A 28 0.31 3.70 2.32
N TRP A 29 -0.45 2.64 1.95
CA TRP A 29 -1.74 2.36 2.58
C TRP A 29 -1.65 1.59 3.90
N MET A 30 -1.06 0.39 3.87
CA MET A 30 -0.94 -0.47 5.06
C MET A 30 0.37 -0.24 5.82
N ASN A 31 1.39 0.26 5.11
CA ASN A 31 2.67 0.69 5.65
C ASN A 31 2.93 2.08 5.09
N MET A 32 3.15 3.05 5.96
CA MET A 32 3.39 4.42 5.55
C MET A 32 4.81 4.57 5.04
N GLU A 33 4.97 5.24 3.91
CA GLU A 33 6.28 5.52 3.31
C GLU A 33 6.54 7.02 3.40
N ASN A 34 7.72 7.38 3.92
CA ASN A 34 8.08 8.78 4.18
C ASN A 34 7.98 9.67 2.94
N PHE A 35 8.34 9.15 1.76
CA PHE A 35 8.25 9.88 0.48
C PHE A 35 6.83 9.98 -0.08
N ILE A 36 5.89 9.13 0.37
CA ILE A 36 4.47 9.22 -0.01
C ILE A 36 3.72 10.18 0.90
N SER A 37 3.94 10.07 2.22
CA SER A 37 3.15 10.77 3.22
C SER A 37 3.82 12.03 3.80
N GLY A 38 5.09 12.29 3.49
CA GLY A 38 5.77 13.54 3.83
C GLY A 38 6.19 13.67 5.30
N TYR A 39 6.65 12.58 5.92
CA TYR A 39 7.13 12.58 7.31
C TYR A 39 8.61 12.17 7.39
N PRO A 40 9.40 12.64 8.38
CA PRO A 40 10.80 12.24 8.54
C PRO A 40 10.93 10.85 9.18
N GLY A 41 11.91 10.06 8.72
CA GLY A 41 12.28 8.79 9.36
C GLY A 41 11.39 7.61 8.97
N CYS A 42 11.21 6.67 9.91
CA CYS A 42 10.44 5.44 9.76
C CYS A 42 9.05 5.56 10.39
N GLU A 43 8.08 4.80 9.89
CA GLU A 43 6.68 4.83 10.36
C GLU A 43 6.55 4.70 11.89
N HIS A 44 7.31 3.80 12.51
CA HIS A 44 7.28 3.61 13.97
C HIS A 44 7.62 4.88 14.74
N GLN A 45 8.56 5.70 14.25
CA GLN A 45 8.96 6.94 14.92
C GLN A 45 7.83 7.97 14.89
N ILE A 46 7.05 8.03 13.81
CA ILE A 46 5.86 8.89 13.73
C ILE A 46 4.73 8.37 14.60
N ARG A 47 4.54 7.05 14.66
CA ARG A 47 3.53 6.43 15.55
C ARG A 47 3.82 6.76 17.02
N ASP A 48 5.09 6.68 17.42
CA ASP A 48 5.53 6.97 18.78
C ASP A 48 5.41 8.47 19.10
N ALA A 49 5.91 9.34 18.23
CA ALA A 49 5.81 10.79 18.41
C ALA A 49 4.36 11.27 18.47
N LEU A 50 3.47 10.68 17.67
CA LEU A 50 2.05 10.99 17.71
C LEU A 50 1.41 10.49 19.01
N ALA A 51 1.72 9.27 19.45
CA ALA A 51 1.22 8.73 20.71
C ALA A 51 1.69 9.56 21.92
N GLU A 52 2.92 10.06 21.90
CA GLU A 52 3.45 10.98 22.91
C GLU A 52 2.71 12.32 22.91
N ALA A 53 2.47 12.90 21.74
CA ALA A 53 1.88 14.24 21.61
C ALA A 53 0.38 14.29 21.94
N ILE A 54 -0.40 13.29 21.52
CA ILE A 54 -1.87 13.32 21.62
C ILE A 54 -2.48 12.17 22.43
N GLY A 55 -1.64 11.27 22.96
CA GLY A 55 -2.06 10.07 23.67
C GLY A 55 -2.38 8.91 22.75
N LYS A 56 -2.28 7.69 23.30
CA LYS A 56 -2.41 6.43 22.55
C LYS A 56 -3.76 6.30 21.83
N GLU A 57 -4.87 6.56 22.50
CA GLU A 57 -6.22 6.40 21.92
C GLU A 57 -6.47 7.33 20.72
N LYS A 58 -6.04 8.59 20.82
CA LYS A 58 -6.20 9.56 19.72
C LYS A 58 -5.24 9.26 18.56
N SER A 59 -4.04 8.77 18.87
CA SER A 59 -3.08 8.29 17.87
C SER A 59 -3.64 7.10 17.08
N GLU A 60 -4.18 6.09 17.77
CA GLU A 60 -4.84 4.94 17.14
C GLU A 60 -6.03 5.38 16.26
N PHE A 61 -6.88 6.26 16.76
CA PHE A 61 -8.00 6.82 15.99
C PHE A 61 -7.52 7.56 14.72
N PHE A 62 -6.44 8.33 14.81
CA PHE A 62 -5.86 9.02 13.67
C PHE A 62 -5.42 8.03 12.57
N PHE A 63 -4.64 7.01 12.92
CA PHE A 63 -4.15 6.04 11.93
C PHE A 63 -5.27 5.20 11.32
N ASP A 64 -6.32 4.89 12.09
CA ASP A 64 -7.48 4.17 11.55
C ASP A 64 -8.23 5.01 10.50
N LYS A 65 -8.38 6.32 10.76
CA LYS A 65 -8.97 7.25 9.78
C LYS A 65 -8.10 7.38 8.54
N VAL A 66 -6.79 7.58 8.69
CA VAL A 66 -5.85 7.69 7.57
C VAL A 66 -5.92 6.47 6.66
N ARG A 67 -5.96 5.25 7.22
CA ARG A 67 -6.03 4.00 6.46
C ARG A 67 -7.35 3.85 5.69
N ILE A 68 -8.47 4.28 6.27
CA ILE A 68 -9.77 4.29 5.57
C ILE A 68 -9.76 5.29 4.43
N SER A 69 -9.25 6.50 4.66
CA SER A 69 -9.19 7.56 3.65
C SER A 69 -8.26 7.19 2.48
N TYR A 70 -7.09 6.61 2.74
CA TYR A 70 -6.18 6.14 1.69
C TYR A 70 -6.79 5.04 0.81
N LYS A 71 -7.54 4.11 1.42
CA LYS A 71 -8.25 3.08 0.66
C LYS A 71 -9.22 3.68 -0.36
N GLN A 72 -9.96 4.71 0.07
CA GLN A 72 -10.95 5.37 -0.78
C GLN A 72 -10.28 6.12 -1.94
N SER A 73 -9.18 6.84 -1.70
CA SER A 73 -8.48 7.58 -2.76
C SER A 73 -7.88 6.67 -3.84
N MET A 74 -7.49 5.44 -3.49
CA MET A 74 -6.94 4.47 -4.44
C MET A 74 -8.02 3.68 -5.20
N SER A 75 -9.28 3.73 -4.76
CA SER A 75 -10.40 3.05 -5.42
C SER A 75 -11.01 3.89 -6.54
N VAL A 76 -10.52 5.11 -6.75
CA VAL A 76 -10.89 6.01 -7.85
C VAL A 76 -9.82 5.91 -8.93
N GLY A 77 -9.93 4.89 -9.77
CA GLY A 77 -9.03 4.61 -10.89
C GLY A 77 -9.71 3.75 -11.93
#